data_AF-A0A9D8FKH4-F1
#
_entry.id   AF-A0A9D8FKH4-F1
#
_cell.length_a   1.000
_cell.length_b   1.000
_cell.length_c   1.000
_cell.angle_alpha   90.00
_cell.angle_beta   90.00
_cell.angle_gamma   90.00
#
_symmetry.space_group_name_H-M   'P 1'
#
loop_
_entity.id
_entity.type
_entity.pdbx_description
1 polymer ?
#
loop_
_entity_poly.entity_id
_entity_poly.type
_entity_poly.pdbx_seq_one_letter_code
_entity_poly.pdbx_strand_id
1 'polypeptide(L)'
;MKKKDLFNNINNILDTYALREILIFANTPMYLYRHFKQNISVRDLSKRHSSTDLIKYFEHIVKQLPRDLNTLIYVYASIIALTFKESPEAMKFFIKLDEYKFKWTRELKYIYISTHKSTHSYIKTIEPKMVIQQEAI
;
A
#
# COMPACT_ATOMS: atom_id res chain seq x y z
N MET A 1 -20.50 -0.99 -8.20
CA MET A 1 -19.70 -0.12 -9.11
C MET A 1 -19.02 -1.00 -10.15
N LYS A 2 -19.10 -0.69 -11.46
CA LYS A 2 -18.41 -1.51 -12.47
C LYS A 2 -16.89 -1.26 -12.35
N LYS A 3 -16.06 -2.26 -12.65
CA LYS A 3 -14.58 -2.19 -12.52
C LYS A 3 -13.98 -0.95 -13.22
N LYS A 4 -14.51 -0.59 -14.39
CA LYS A 4 -14.09 0.59 -15.15
C LYS A 4 -14.40 1.91 -14.41
N ASP A 5 -15.55 1.97 -13.74
CA ASP A 5 -15.98 3.16 -12.99
C ASP A 5 -15.08 3.39 -11.78
N LEU A 6 -14.67 2.32 -11.08
CA LEU A 6 -13.74 2.38 -9.96
C LEU A 6 -12.41 3.04 -10.37
N PHE A 7 -11.82 2.58 -11.47
CA PHE A 7 -10.48 3.01 -11.88
C PHE A 7 -10.49 4.44 -12.43
N ASN A 8 -11.52 4.79 -13.21
CA ASN A 8 -11.71 6.17 -13.66
C ASN A 8 -11.93 7.11 -12.48
N ASN A 9 -12.70 6.70 -11.47
CA ASN A 9 -12.92 7.52 -10.29
C ASN A 9 -11.62 7.78 -9.51
N ILE A 10 -10.81 6.75 -9.30
CA ILE A 10 -9.50 6.88 -8.61
C ILE A 10 -8.56 7.81 -9.39
N ASN A 11 -8.46 7.65 -10.71
CA ASN A 11 -7.61 8.49 -11.56
C ASN A 11 -8.00 9.98 -11.47
N ASN A 12 -9.30 10.26 -11.40
CA ASN A 12 -9.83 11.63 -11.35
C ASN A 12 -9.65 12.30 -9.97
N ILE A 13 -9.44 11.52 -8.91
CA ILE A 13 -9.19 12.08 -7.57
C ILE A 13 -7.77 12.61 -7.46
N LEU A 14 -6.80 11.96 -8.12
CA LEU A 14 -5.37 12.22 -7.93
C LEU A 14 -4.90 13.47 -8.65
N ASP A 15 -4.23 14.36 -7.91
CA ASP A 15 -3.49 15.49 -8.45
C ASP A 15 -2.17 14.99 -9.04
N THR A 16 -2.25 14.46 -10.27
CA THR A 16 -1.10 13.85 -10.95
C THR A 16 0.02 14.85 -11.26
N TYR A 17 -0.27 16.16 -11.33
CA TYR A 17 0.75 17.18 -11.55
C TYR A 17 1.65 17.32 -10.31
N ALA A 18 1.05 17.59 -9.13
CA ALA A 18 1.81 17.72 -7.89
C ALA A 18 2.54 16.42 -7.50
N LEU A 19 1.90 15.28 -7.69
CA LEU A 19 2.50 13.97 -7.39
C LEU A 19 3.66 13.63 -8.34
N ARG A 20 3.59 14.09 -9.58
CA ARG A 20 4.69 13.95 -10.55
C ARG A 20 5.93 14.72 -10.10
N GLU A 21 5.76 15.97 -9.69
CA GLU A 21 6.87 16.78 -9.18
C GLU A 21 7.55 16.07 -8.00
N ILE A 22 6.76 15.63 -7.00
CA ILE A 22 7.30 14.89 -5.85
C ILE A 22 8.06 13.64 -6.28
N LEU A 23 7.52 12.86 -7.22
CA LEU A 23 8.14 11.61 -7.67
C LEU A 23 9.47 11.85 -8.41
N ILE A 24 9.56 12.92 -9.21
CA ILE A 24 10.78 13.29 -9.93
C ILE A 24 11.88 13.73 -8.95
N PHE A 25 11.52 14.50 -7.91
CA PHE A 25 12.48 14.97 -6.90
C PHE A 25 12.78 13.94 -5.80
N ALA A 26 12.00 12.86 -5.70
CA ALA A 26 12.21 11.84 -4.68
C ALA A 26 13.52 11.06 -4.94
N ASN A 27 14.52 11.32 -4.10
CA ASN A 27 15.74 10.51 -4.04
C ASN A 27 15.69 9.42 -2.95
N THR A 28 14.74 9.51 -2.01
CA THR A 28 14.58 8.57 -0.90
C THR A 28 13.12 8.12 -0.72
N PRO A 29 12.89 6.89 -0.22
CA PRO A 29 11.53 6.39 0.06
C PRO A 29 10.81 7.22 1.13
N MET A 30 11.55 7.75 2.12
CA MET A 30 10.98 8.57 3.18
C MET A 30 10.50 9.92 2.66
N TYR A 31 11.25 10.56 1.76
CA TYR A 31 10.81 11.79 1.11
C TYR A 31 9.52 11.55 0.33
N LEU A 32 9.50 10.53 -0.55
CA LEU A 32 8.30 10.15 -1.29
C LEU A 32 7.10 9.93 -0.36
N TYR A 33 7.27 9.08 0.66
CA TYR A 33 6.23 8.75 1.63
C TYR A 33 5.65 10.00 2.30
N ARG A 34 6.50 10.87 2.85
CA ARG A 34 6.06 12.08 3.56
C ARG A 34 5.28 13.02 2.64
N HIS A 35 5.81 13.31 1.47
CA HIS A 35 5.21 14.29 0.56
C HIS A 35 3.93 13.77 -0.10
N PHE A 36 3.87 12.51 -0.53
CA PHE A 36 2.63 11.89 -0.99
C PHE A 36 1.58 11.83 0.13
N LYS A 37 1.97 11.48 1.36
CA LYS A 37 1.04 11.42 2.51
C LYS A 37 0.49 12.81 2.89
N GLN A 38 1.24 13.87 2.63
CA GLN A 38 0.78 15.26 2.83
C GLN A 38 -0.14 15.75 1.71
N ASN A 39 -0.06 15.15 0.51
CA ASN A 39 -0.90 15.55 -0.61
C ASN A 39 -2.39 15.24 -0.35
N ILE A 40 -3.25 16.25 -0.55
CA ILE A 40 -4.68 16.17 -0.26
C ILE A 40 -5.38 15.09 -1.10
N SER A 41 -4.98 14.93 -2.36
CA SER A 41 -5.61 13.96 -3.27
C SER A 41 -5.35 12.51 -2.85
N VAL A 42 -4.18 12.22 -2.29
CA VAL A 42 -3.84 10.89 -1.74
C VAL A 42 -4.63 10.61 -0.46
N ARG A 43 -4.82 11.63 0.38
CA ARG A 43 -5.68 11.53 1.57
C ARG A 43 -7.14 11.29 1.19
N ASP A 44 -7.63 12.01 0.18
CA ASP A 44 -8.99 11.86 -0.33
C ASP A 44 -9.21 10.50 -0.99
N LEU A 45 -8.22 10.01 -1.73
CA LEU A 45 -8.21 8.65 -2.27
C LEU A 45 -8.41 7.63 -1.13
N SER A 46 -7.69 7.78 -0.02
CA SER A 46 -7.86 6.90 1.13
C SER A 46 -9.25 7.03 1.76
N LYS A 47 -9.78 8.25 1.93
CA LYS A 47 -11.09 8.46 2.56
C LYS A 47 -12.25 7.88 1.72
N ARG A 48 -12.18 8.01 0.39
CA ARG A 48 -13.28 7.67 -0.53
C ARG A 48 -13.35 6.17 -0.88
N HIS A 49 -12.27 5.43 -0.67
CA HIS A 49 -12.19 4.02 -1.06
C HIS A 49 -11.86 3.11 0.13
N SER A 50 -12.40 1.90 0.09
CA SER A 50 -12.05 0.86 1.06
C SER A 50 -10.64 0.32 0.81
N SER A 51 -10.05 -0.36 1.81
CA SER A 51 -8.75 -1.02 1.63
C SER A 51 -8.79 -2.05 0.50
N THR A 52 -9.88 -2.79 0.36
CA THR A 52 -10.04 -3.80 -0.69
C THR A 52 -10.12 -3.17 -2.09
N ASP A 53 -10.77 -2.02 -2.23
CA ASP A 53 -10.82 -1.28 -3.51
C ASP A 53 -9.44 -0.76 -3.91
N LEU A 54 -8.69 -0.19 -2.97
CA LEU A 54 -7.33 0.30 -3.20
C LEU A 54 -6.36 -0.84 -3.55
N ILE A 55 -6.47 -1.99 -2.89
CA ILE A 55 -5.67 -3.18 -3.21
C ILE A 55 -6.00 -3.70 -4.61
N LYS A 56 -7.29 -3.85 -4.95
CA LYS A 56 -7.71 -4.27 -6.31
C LYS A 56 -7.23 -3.30 -7.38
N TYR A 57 -7.27 -2.01 -7.09
CA TYR A 57 -6.76 -0.98 -7.98
C TYR A 57 -5.25 -1.13 -8.16
N PHE A 58 -4.49 -1.20 -7.06
CA PHE A 58 -3.04 -1.45 -7.07
C PHE A 58 -2.67 -2.70 -7.89
N GLU A 59 -3.31 -3.84 -7.62
CA GLU A 59 -3.04 -5.11 -8.33
C GLU A 59 -3.34 -5.03 -9.83
N HIS A 60 -4.26 -4.16 -10.24
CA HIS A 60 -4.55 -3.92 -11.63
C HIS A 60 -3.48 -3.05 -12.31
N ILE A 61 -3.04 -1.97 -11.65
CA ILE A 61 -2.08 -1.02 -12.23
C ILE A 61 -0.64 -1.50 -12.15
N VAL A 62 -0.25 -2.27 -11.13
CA VAL A 62 1.12 -2.75 -10.95
C VAL A 62 1.54 -3.70 -12.08
N LYS A 63 0.59 -4.44 -12.65
CA LYS A 63 0.79 -5.30 -13.83
C LYS A 63 1.13 -4.53 -15.10
N GLN A 64 0.93 -3.20 -15.08
CA GLN A 64 1.25 -2.32 -16.20
C GLN A 64 2.63 -1.67 -16.01
N LEU A 65 3.41 -2.01 -14.99
CA LEU A 65 4.76 -1.45 -14.84
C LEU A 65 5.78 -2.16 -15.75
N PRO A 66 6.78 -1.42 -16.28
CA PRO A 66 6.91 0.04 -16.32
C PRO A 66 6.34 0.60 -17.63
N ARG A 67 5.07 1.04 -17.66
CA ARG A 67 4.48 1.64 -18.86
C ARG A 67 4.73 3.13 -18.98
N ASP A 68 4.46 3.89 -17.94
CA ASP A 68 4.58 5.35 -17.93
C ASP A 68 4.67 5.92 -16.51
N LEU A 69 5.04 7.20 -16.41
CA LEU A 69 5.22 7.91 -15.14
C LEU A 69 3.91 8.03 -14.33
N ASN A 70 2.75 8.17 -14.98
CA ASN A 70 1.46 8.24 -14.28
C ASN A 70 1.12 6.89 -13.65
N THR A 71 1.40 5.78 -14.33
CA THR A 71 1.24 4.43 -13.76
C THR A 71 2.06 4.30 -12.47
N LEU A 72 3.29 4.80 -12.45
CA LEU A 72 4.13 4.80 -11.24
C LEU A 72 3.57 5.69 -10.12
N ILE A 73 3.05 6.88 -10.47
CA ILE A 73 2.34 7.77 -9.53
C ILE A 73 1.16 7.04 -8.90
N TYR A 74 0.32 6.38 -9.70
CA TYR A 74 -0.85 5.66 -9.22
C TYR A 74 -0.48 4.50 -8.30
N VAL A 75 0.59 3.78 -8.62
CA VAL A 75 1.10 2.70 -7.77
C VAL A 75 1.50 3.23 -6.41
N TYR A 76 2.35 4.27 -6.36
CA TYR A 76 2.78 4.85 -5.08
C TYR A 76 1.65 5.53 -4.32
N ALA A 77 0.76 6.26 -5.01
CA ALA A 77 -0.40 6.88 -4.39
C ALA A 77 -1.31 5.84 -3.73
N SER A 78 -1.52 4.68 -4.37
CA SER A 78 -2.33 3.59 -3.81
C SER A 78 -1.71 2.97 -2.56
N ILE A 79 -0.40 2.69 -2.60
CA ILE A 79 0.34 2.19 -1.43
C ILE A 79 0.23 3.19 -0.28
N ILE A 80 0.47 4.48 -0.54
CA ILE A 80 0.51 5.50 0.50
C ILE A 80 -0.90 5.80 1.02
N ALA A 81 -1.93 5.77 0.17
CA ALA A 81 -3.33 5.83 0.59
C ALA A 81 -3.71 4.67 1.52
N LEU A 82 -3.19 3.47 1.28
CA LEU A 82 -3.36 2.31 2.17
C LEU A 82 -2.70 2.51 3.54
N THR A 83 -1.68 3.37 3.67
CA THR A 83 -1.05 3.63 4.99
C THR A 83 -1.93 4.42 5.96
N PHE A 84 -3.04 5.00 5.50
CA PHE A 84 -4.04 5.60 6.38
C PHE A 84 -5.09 4.57 6.85
N LYS A 85 -4.99 3.31 6.41
CA LYS A 85 -5.96 2.26 6.73
C LYS A 85 -5.41 1.35 7.84
N GLU A 86 -6.13 1.30 8.95
CA GLU A 86 -5.88 0.37 10.07
C GLU A 86 -6.68 -0.93 9.93
N SER A 87 -6.87 -1.40 8.69
CA SER A 87 -7.65 -2.61 8.41
C SER A 87 -6.75 -3.86 8.29
N PRO A 88 -7.24 -5.07 8.62
CA PRO A 88 -6.51 -6.32 8.41
C PRO A 88 -6.07 -6.53 6.95
N GLU A 89 -6.84 -6.06 5.98
CA GLU A 89 -6.54 -6.17 4.55
C GLU A 89 -5.30 -5.35 4.18
N ALA A 90 -5.21 -4.12 4.67
CA ALA A 90 -4.05 -3.27 4.50
C ALA A 90 -2.79 -3.92 5.12
N MET A 91 -2.92 -4.49 6.32
CA MET A 91 -1.81 -5.21 6.94
C MET A 91 -1.34 -6.40 6.10
N LYS A 92 -2.26 -7.27 5.67
CA LYS A 92 -1.95 -8.41 4.79
C LYS A 92 -1.29 -7.97 3.49
N PHE A 93 -1.74 -6.86 2.92
CA PHE A 93 -1.11 -6.25 1.74
C PHE A 93 0.34 -5.85 2.01
N PHE A 94 0.60 -5.11 3.09
CA PHE A 94 1.96 -4.66 3.42
C PHE A 94 2.91 -5.80 3.76
N ILE A 95 2.43 -6.90 4.36
CA ILE A 95 3.24 -8.11 4.59
C ILE A 95 3.79 -8.67 3.28
N LYS A 96 3.04 -8.58 2.17
CA LYS A 96 3.41 -9.12 0.85
C LYS A 96 3.99 -8.07 -0.11
N LEU A 97 4.07 -6.81 0.28
CA LEU A 97 4.39 -5.71 -0.65
C LEU A 97 5.77 -5.84 -1.31
N ASP A 98 6.73 -6.45 -0.64
CA ASP A 98 8.08 -6.72 -1.15
C ASP A 98 8.13 -7.81 -2.24
N GLU A 99 7.06 -8.59 -2.42
CA GLU A 99 6.95 -9.58 -3.52
C GLU A 99 6.85 -8.91 -4.90
N TYR A 100 6.42 -7.65 -4.99
CA TYR A 100 6.22 -6.93 -6.25
C TYR A 100 7.53 -6.40 -6.88
N LYS A 101 8.67 -6.50 -6.18
CA LYS A 101 10.04 -6.25 -6.68
C LYS A 101 10.28 -4.94 -7.45
N PHE A 102 9.51 -3.87 -7.21
CA PHE A 102 9.82 -2.53 -7.73
C PHE A 102 10.40 -1.61 -6.65
N LYS A 103 10.97 -0.49 -7.09
CA LYS A 103 11.72 0.47 -6.26
C LYS A 103 10.93 0.85 -4.99
N TRP A 104 11.59 0.77 -3.85
CA TRP A 104 11.09 1.18 -2.53
C TRP A 104 9.95 0.36 -1.90
N THR A 105 9.53 -0.76 -2.51
CA THR A 105 8.48 -1.63 -1.93
C THR A 105 8.82 -2.11 -0.53
N ARG A 106 10.06 -2.60 -0.33
CA ARG A 106 10.56 -3.06 0.97
C ARG A 106 10.57 -1.95 2.02
N GLU A 107 11.02 -0.76 1.65
CA GLU A 107 11.12 0.40 2.54
C GLU A 107 9.75 0.94 2.90
N LEU A 108 8.81 1.00 1.96
CA LEU A 108 7.42 1.41 2.23
C LEU A 108 6.71 0.40 3.16
N LYS A 109 6.96 -0.90 2.99
CA LYS A 109 6.52 -1.95 3.94
C LYS A 109 7.03 -1.67 5.35
N TYR A 110 8.33 -1.41 5.51
CA TYR A 110 8.90 -1.12 6.84
C TYR A 110 8.35 0.17 7.44
N ILE A 111 8.19 1.23 6.65
CA ILE A 111 7.57 2.48 7.12
C ILE A 111 6.18 2.20 7.68
N TYR A 112 5.33 1.46 6.96
CA TYR A 112 4.00 1.11 7.43
C TYR A 112 4.02 0.27 8.71
N ILE A 113 4.78 -0.83 8.72
CA ILE A 113 4.85 -1.73 9.89
C ILE A 113 5.38 -0.97 11.11
N SER A 114 6.40 -0.14 10.96
CA SER A 114 6.99 0.65 12.05
C SER A 114 6.02 1.67 12.66
N THR A 115 5.12 2.24 11.84
CA THR A 115 4.16 3.25 12.28
C THR A 115 2.93 2.64 12.97
N HIS A 116 2.67 1.35 12.76
CA HIS A 116 1.51 0.64 13.30
C HIS A 116 1.89 -0.45 14.33
N LYS A 117 3.11 -0.38 14.92
CA LYS A 117 3.60 -1.35 15.91
C LYS A 117 2.74 -1.44 17.18
N SER A 118 2.00 -0.39 17.53
CA SER A 118 1.13 -0.38 18.73
C SER A 118 -0.08 -1.31 18.62
N THR A 119 -0.48 -1.71 17.40
CA THR A 119 -1.60 -2.63 17.15
C THR A 119 -1.15 -4.11 17.10
N HIS A 120 0.16 -4.37 17.15
CA HIS A 120 0.77 -5.69 16.88
C HIS A 120 1.00 -6.57 18.11
N SER A 121 0.62 -6.15 19.33
CA SER A 121 0.62 -7.05 20.49
C SER A 121 -0.30 -8.28 20.30
N TYR A 122 -1.19 -8.26 19.29
CA TYR A 122 -2.15 -9.34 19.01
C TYR A 122 -1.67 -10.41 18.01
N ILE A 123 -0.59 -10.20 17.25
CA ILE A 123 -0.18 -11.15 16.18
C ILE A 123 0.79 -12.22 16.68
N LYS A 124 1.37 -12.08 17.89
CA LYS A 124 2.16 -13.15 18.54
C LYS A 124 1.35 -14.39 18.93
N THR A 125 0.03 -14.38 18.80
CA THR A 125 -0.85 -15.48 19.23
C THR A 125 -1.27 -16.44 18.12
N ILE A 126 -0.72 -16.28 16.91
CA ILE A 126 -1.02 -17.16 15.76
C ILE A 126 0.26 -17.92 15.33
N GLU A 127 0.97 -18.49 16.30
CA GLU A 127 1.79 -19.67 16.03
C GLU A 127 0.94 -20.90 16.34
N PRO A 128 0.69 -21.81 15.38
CA PRO A 128 0.09 -23.09 15.70
C PRO A 128 1.05 -23.82 16.63
N LYS A 129 0.59 -24.11 17.87
CA LYS A 129 1.27 -25.07 18.74
C LYS A 129 1.46 -26.36 17.91
N MET A 130 2.71 -26.68 17.57
CA MET A 130 3.05 -28.03 17.13
C MET A 130 2.69 -28.96 18.29
N VAL A 131 1.54 -29.62 18.17
CA VAL A 131 1.22 -30.78 18.97
C VAL A 131 2.08 -31.90 18.41
N ILE A 132 3.29 -32.07 18.94
CA ILE A 132 4.00 -33.34 18.83
C ILE A 132 3.45 -34.18 19.98
N GLN A 133 2.51 -35.06 19.65
CA GLN A 133 2.08 -36.14 20.53
C GLN A 133 3.31 -36.97 20.87
N GLN A 134 3.65 -37.03 22.16
CA GLN A 134 4.45 -38.10 22.71
C GLN A 134 3.58 -39.36 22.66
N GLU A 135 3.89 -40.28 21.76
CA GLU A 135 3.51 -41.67 21.97
C GLU A 135 4.73 -42.39 22.55
N ALA A 136 4.60 -42.66 23.85
CA ALA A 136 5.35 -43.69 24.53
C ALA A 136 4.92 -45.06 23.98
N ILE A 137 5.89 -45.93 23.70
CA ILE A 137 6.00 -47.34 24.12
C ILE A 137 7.43 -47.78 23.78
#